data_AF-A0A7X4AQ63-F1
#
_entry.id   AF-A0A7X4AQ63-F1
#
_cell.length_a   1.000
_cell.length_b   1.000
_cell.length_c   1.000
_cell.angle_alpha   90.00
_cell.angle_beta   90.00
_cell.angle_gamma   90.00
#
_symmetry.space_group_name_H-M   'P 1'
#
loop_
_entity.id
_entity.type
_entity.pdbx_description
1 polymer ?
#
loop_
_entity_poly.entity_id
_entity_poly.type
_entity_poly.pdbx_seq_one_letter_code
_entity_poly.pdbx_strand_id
1 'polypeptide(L)'
;MTQISFEHQIAYLTARIDVEIPNKPPWNGTGFFYRASLNDETDRSIILLISNKHVFLGSESRLDPMTKWTISLNRKKTDNTPEFGNIIPFTQVGFGDQYFAHPDQDVDLACINVSRIAHTDAFFRFLDDEFLTPINYEKVAPGSEVMFVGSPVGISDAVNNLPLIRKGFIASMPEVDFNGKGQIVIDAQIFHGSSGSPVFVDWDNEYSLLGVVLKQ
;
A
#
# COMPACT_ATOMS: atom_id res chain seq x y z
N MET A 1 28.15 4.79 6.37
CA MET A 1 27.06 3.95 5.85
C MET A 1 26.46 4.71 4.68
N THR A 2 26.42 4.11 3.49
CA THR A 2 25.77 4.72 2.32
C THR A 2 24.28 4.89 2.62
N GLN A 3 23.78 6.11 2.47
CA GLN A 3 22.36 6.41 2.63
C GLN A 3 21.57 5.60 1.60
N ILE A 4 20.62 4.78 2.07
CA ILE A 4 19.75 3.99 1.19
C ILE A 4 18.77 4.96 0.51
N SER A 5 18.70 4.92 -0.82
CA SER A 5 17.78 5.81 -1.56
C SER A 5 16.32 5.54 -1.19
N PHE A 6 15.45 6.53 -1.37
CA PHE A 6 14.03 6.40 -1.04
C PHE A 6 13.37 5.24 -1.80
N GLU A 7 13.72 5.03 -3.07
CA GLU A 7 13.24 3.92 -3.89
C GLU A 7 13.51 2.56 -3.26
N HIS A 8 14.73 2.37 -2.73
CA HIS A 8 15.12 1.14 -2.04
C HIS A 8 14.38 0.96 -0.71
N GLN A 9 13.96 2.05 -0.06
CA GLN A 9 13.15 1.98 1.15
C GLN A 9 11.72 1.56 0.80
N ILE A 10 11.11 2.18 -0.21
CA ILE A 10 9.71 1.92 -0.57
C ILE A 10 9.47 0.58 -1.27
N ALA A 11 10.51 -0.02 -1.87
CA ALA A 11 10.43 -1.33 -2.51
C ALA A 11 9.92 -2.46 -1.59
N TYR A 12 9.98 -2.28 -0.28
CA TYR A 12 9.57 -3.28 0.71
C TYR A 12 8.39 -2.82 1.58
N LEU A 13 7.78 -1.68 1.25
CA LEU A 13 6.59 -1.18 1.94
C LEU A 13 5.31 -1.87 1.49
N THR A 14 5.32 -2.47 0.30
CA THR A 14 4.12 -3.01 -0.32
C THR A 14 4.10 -4.52 -0.37
N ALA A 15 2.91 -5.07 -0.40
CA ALA A 15 2.65 -6.46 -0.71
C ALA A 15 1.58 -6.55 -1.79
N ARG A 16 1.74 -7.52 -2.68
CA ARG A 16 0.63 -7.99 -3.51
C ARG A 16 -0.39 -8.70 -2.63
N ILE A 17 -1.66 -8.36 -2.79
CA ILE A 17 -2.78 -9.00 -2.11
C ILE A 17 -3.53 -9.83 -3.15
N ASP A 18 -3.40 -11.14 -3.11
CA ASP A 18 -4.20 -12.05 -3.92
C ASP A 18 -5.48 -12.42 -3.17
N VAL A 19 -6.63 -12.30 -3.84
CA VAL A 19 -7.94 -12.50 -3.24
C VAL A 19 -8.75 -13.51 -4.04
N GLU A 20 -9.34 -14.46 -3.32
CA GLU A 20 -10.17 -15.54 -3.84
C GLU A 20 -11.49 -15.59 -3.06
N ILE A 21 -12.62 -15.60 -3.77
CA ILE A 21 -13.94 -15.92 -3.20
C ILE A 21 -14.47 -17.16 -3.93
N PRO A 22 -15.12 -18.13 -3.25
CA PRO A 22 -15.70 -19.29 -3.90
C PRO A 22 -16.58 -18.90 -5.10
N ASN A 23 -16.39 -19.58 -6.22
CA ASN A 23 -17.13 -19.38 -7.48
C ASN A 23 -16.94 -18.01 -8.16
N LYS A 24 -15.90 -17.25 -7.80
CA LYS A 24 -15.53 -16.01 -8.49
C LYS A 24 -14.13 -16.10 -9.07
N PRO A 25 -13.85 -15.43 -10.19
CA PRO A 25 -12.48 -15.29 -10.68
C PRO A 25 -11.60 -14.64 -9.60
N PRO A 26 -10.37 -15.13 -9.38
CA PRO A 26 -9.44 -14.47 -8.46
C PRO A 26 -9.04 -13.11 -9.01
N TRP A 27 -8.73 -12.19 -8.12
CA TRP A 27 -8.16 -10.90 -8.46
C TRP A 27 -7.05 -10.55 -7.47
N ASN A 28 -6.41 -9.43 -7.71
CA ASN A 28 -5.41 -8.92 -6.79
C ASN A 28 -5.43 -7.39 -6.73
N GLY A 29 -4.70 -6.88 -5.77
CA GLY A 29 -4.34 -5.48 -5.66
C GLY A 29 -3.00 -5.32 -4.94
N THR A 30 -2.67 -4.09 -4.65
CA THR A 30 -1.51 -3.72 -3.83
C THR A 30 -2.02 -3.27 -2.47
N GLY A 31 -1.31 -3.62 -1.40
CA GLY A 31 -1.43 -2.90 -0.14
C GLY A 31 -0.06 -2.51 0.38
N PHE A 32 -0.04 -1.58 1.33
CA PHE A 32 1.18 -1.13 1.97
C PHE A 32 1.09 -1.23 3.49
N PHE A 33 2.24 -1.48 4.12
CA PHE A 33 2.33 -1.59 5.55
C PHE A 33 2.48 -0.21 6.18
N TYR A 34 1.72 0.03 7.22
CA TYR A 34 1.81 1.23 8.05
C TYR A 34 1.85 0.81 9.52
N ARG A 35 2.79 1.39 10.27
CA ARG A 35 2.94 1.18 11.71
C ARG A 35 2.22 2.32 12.42
N ALA A 36 1.08 1.99 13.03
CA ALA A 36 0.29 2.94 13.81
C ALA A 36 0.65 2.84 15.29
N SER A 37 1.05 3.95 15.90
CA SER A 37 1.23 4.05 17.36
C SER A 37 -0.12 3.98 18.07
N LEU A 38 -0.19 3.24 19.18
CA LEU A 38 -1.41 3.13 19.99
C LEU A 38 -1.64 4.34 20.91
N ASN A 39 -0.65 5.24 21.00
CA ASN A 39 -0.70 6.47 21.81
C ASN A 39 -1.14 6.21 23.26
N ASP A 40 -0.71 5.08 23.83
CA ASP A 40 -1.13 4.56 25.12
C ASP A 40 -0.06 4.70 26.21
N GLU A 41 0.88 5.63 26.01
CA GLU A 41 2.03 5.89 26.88
C GLU A 41 3.04 4.71 27.00
N THR A 42 2.79 3.59 26.33
CA THR A 42 3.63 2.36 26.43
C THR A 42 4.43 2.04 25.16
N ASP A 43 4.55 3.01 24.23
CA ASP A 43 5.27 2.90 22.94
C ASP A 43 4.85 1.66 22.12
N ARG A 44 3.60 1.22 22.29
CA ARG A 44 3.05 0.09 21.53
C ARG A 44 2.57 0.57 20.17
N SER A 45 2.72 -0.30 19.17
CA SER A 45 2.23 -0.08 17.82
C SER A 45 1.58 -1.32 17.23
N ILE A 46 0.76 -1.12 16.21
CA ILE A 46 0.20 -2.18 15.38
C ILE A 46 0.65 -2.01 13.93
N ILE A 47 0.70 -3.11 13.19
CA ILE A 47 1.00 -3.08 11.76
C ILE A 47 -0.29 -3.28 10.99
N LEU A 48 -0.62 -2.29 10.17
CA LEU A 48 -1.78 -2.27 9.30
C LEU A 48 -1.34 -2.52 7.86
N LEU A 49 -2.09 -3.35 7.14
CA LEU A 49 -2.03 -3.44 5.69
C LEU A 49 -3.15 -2.56 5.13
N ILE A 50 -2.78 -1.43 4.52
CA ILE A 50 -3.71 -0.46 3.94
C ILE A 50 -3.89 -0.75 2.45
N SER A 51 -5.13 -0.71 1.95
CA SER A 51 -5.45 -0.79 0.52
C SER A 51 -6.83 -0.17 0.25
N ASN A 52 -7.32 -0.24 -0.99
CA ASN A 52 -8.71 0.13 -1.29
C ASN A 52 -9.71 -0.90 -0.76
N LYS A 53 -10.95 -0.49 -0.46
CA LYS A 53 -12.02 -1.41 -0.05
C LYS A 53 -12.28 -2.44 -1.16
N HIS A 54 -12.32 -1.99 -2.41
CA HIS A 54 -12.56 -2.89 -3.56
C HIS A 54 -11.48 -3.97 -3.76
N VAL A 55 -10.26 -3.78 -3.25
CA VAL A 55 -9.23 -4.83 -3.30
C VAL A 55 -9.64 -6.02 -2.43
N PHE A 56 -10.30 -5.78 -1.30
CA PHE A 56 -10.78 -6.85 -0.41
C PHE A 56 -12.17 -7.38 -0.78
N LEU A 57 -13.03 -6.50 -1.33
CA LEU A 57 -14.43 -6.78 -1.63
C LEU A 57 -14.67 -7.31 -3.05
N GLY A 58 -13.78 -6.98 -4.00
CA GLY A 58 -14.05 -7.14 -5.42
C GLY A 58 -15.22 -6.25 -5.85
N SER A 59 -16.21 -6.84 -6.55
CA SER A 59 -17.44 -6.15 -6.97
C SER A 59 -18.54 -6.13 -5.90
N GLU A 60 -18.27 -6.64 -4.70
CA GLU A 60 -19.28 -6.81 -3.65
C GLU A 60 -19.46 -5.56 -2.79
N SER A 61 -20.66 -5.38 -2.25
CA SER A 61 -20.96 -4.32 -1.29
C SER A 61 -20.58 -4.66 0.15
N ARG A 62 -20.21 -5.92 0.43
CA ARG A 62 -19.86 -6.41 1.78
C ARG A 62 -18.83 -7.53 1.70
N LEU A 63 -18.05 -7.71 2.77
CA LEU A 63 -17.06 -8.78 2.87
C LEU A 63 -17.75 -10.15 2.84
N ASP A 64 -17.17 -11.08 2.09
CA ASP A 64 -17.57 -12.49 2.14
C ASP A 64 -16.77 -13.20 3.24
N PRO A 65 -17.42 -13.90 4.20
CA PRO A 65 -16.71 -14.66 5.23
C PRO A 65 -15.77 -15.73 4.68
N MET A 66 -16.00 -16.18 3.44
CA MET A 66 -15.17 -17.16 2.74
C MET A 66 -14.09 -16.52 1.87
N THR A 67 -13.96 -15.17 1.86
CA THR A 67 -12.86 -14.50 1.17
C THR A 67 -11.53 -14.99 1.71
N LYS A 68 -10.75 -15.65 0.88
CA LYS A 68 -9.35 -15.97 1.15
C LYS A 68 -8.48 -14.86 0.59
N TRP A 69 -7.60 -14.31 1.42
CA TRP A 69 -6.62 -13.32 1.00
C TRP A 69 -5.22 -13.79 1.37
N THR A 70 -4.27 -13.54 0.47
CA THR A 70 -2.86 -13.92 0.63
C THR A 70 -1.97 -12.73 0.33
N ILE A 71 -1.02 -12.46 1.22
CA ILE A 71 0.12 -11.58 0.93
C ILE A 71 1.39 -12.40 0.87
N SER A 72 2.27 -12.06 -0.07
CA SER A 72 3.55 -12.74 -0.28
C SER A 72 4.70 -11.79 0.05
N LEU A 73 5.58 -12.20 0.96
CA LEU A 73 6.72 -11.39 1.42
C LEU A 73 8.03 -12.14 1.23
N ASN A 74 9.12 -11.42 0.98
CA ASN A 74 10.45 -12.05 0.95
C ASN A 74 10.81 -12.58 2.34
N ARG A 75 11.54 -13.69 2.41
CA ARG A 75 12.16 -14.14 3.65
C ARG A 75 13.27 -13.17 4.06
N LYS A 76 13.47 -13.00 5.35
CA LYS A 76 14.52 -12.19 5.97
C LYS A 76 15.73 -13.07 6.24
N LYS A 77 16.90 -12.63 5.77
CA LYS A 77 18.20 -13.22 6.11
C LYS A 77 18.63 -12.84 7.52
N THR A 78 19.67 -13.51 8.02
CA THR A 78 20.30 -13.22 9.32
C THR A 78 20.86 -11.80 9.43
N ASP A 79 21.21 -11.16 8.31
CA ASP A 79 21.69 -9.76 8.24
C ASP A 79 20.56 -8.72 8.10
N ASN A 80 19.29 -9.12 8.27
CA ASN A 80 18.12 -8.27 8.10
C ASN A 80 17.97 -7.68 6.68
N THR A 81 18.32 -8.45 5.66
CA THR A 81 18.08 -8.14 4.24
C THR A 81 17.12 -9.15 3.61
N PRO A 82 16.45 -8.84 2.48
CA PRO A 82 15.59 -9.79 1.80
C PRO A 82 16.39 -10.93 1.17
N GLU A 83 15.83 -12.13 1.26
CA GLU A 83 16.26 -13.34 0.57
C GLU A 83 15.43 -13.53 -0.71
N PHE A 84 15.88 -12.90 -1.79
CA PHE A 84 15.22 -13.03 -3.09
C PHE A 84 15.06 -14.49 -3.53
N GLY A 85 13.92 -14.80 -4.13
CA GLY A 85 13.54 -16.17 -4.51
C GLY A 85 12.94 -17.00 -3.37
N ASN A 86 13.00 -16.53 -2.12
CA ASN A 86 12.42 -17.21 -0.97
C ASN A 86 11.24 -16.41 -0.43
N ILE A 87 10.02 -16.86 -0.72
CA ILE A 87 8.79 -16.14 -0.42
C ILE A 87 8.05 -16.83 0.73
N ILE A 88 7.58 -16.05 1.69
CA ILE A 88 6.70 -16.47 2.78
C ILE A 88 5.29 -15.97 2.48
N PRO A 89 4.35 -16.87 2.16
CA PRO A 89 2.95 -16.50 2.00
C PRO A 89 2.29 -16.39 3.39
N PHE A 90 1.47 -15.35 3.55
CA PHE A 90 0.56 -15.20 4.67
C PHE A 90 -0.86 -15.27 4.13
N THR A 91 -1.57 -16.36 4.44
CA THR A 91 -2.93 -16.62 3.95
C THR A 91 -3.91 -16.64 5.11
N GLN A 92 -5.06 -15.98 4.92
CA GLN A 92 -6.19 -16.07 5.85
C GLN A 92 -7.51 -16.22 5.09
N VAL A 93 -8.45 -16.96 5.68
CA VAL A 93 -9.85 -17.03 5.24
C VAL A 93 -10.69 -16.14 6.15
N GLY A 94 -11.53 -15.31 5.53
CA GLY A 94 -12.29 -14.27 6.20
C GLY A 94 -11.40 -13.15 6.76
N PHE A 95 -12.06 -12.13 7.27
CA PHE A 95 -11.37 -10.97 7.85
C PHE A 95 -11.43 -10.95 9.38
N GLY A 96 -12.47 -11.56 9.97
CA GLY A 96 -12.75 -11.46 11.41
C GLY A 96 -12.80 -9.99 11.86
N ASP A 97 -12.36 -9.73 13.10
CA ASP A 97 -12.31 -8.38 13.68
C ASP A 97 -11.04 -7.61 13.28
N GLN A 98 -10.34 -8.04 12.23
CA GLN A 98 -9.07 -7.43 11.80
C GLN A 98 -9.26 -6.38 10.72
N TYR A 99 -10.42 -6.33 10.04
CA TYR A 99 -10.69 -5.40 8.95
C TYR A 99 -11.42 -4.16 9.43
N PHE A 100 -10.94 -3.01 8.99
CA PHE A 100 -11.51 -1.71 9.28
C PHE A 100 -11.63 -0.91 7.99
N ALA A 101 -12.87 -0.67 7.55
CA ALA A 101 -13.17 0.25 6.47
C ALA A 101 -13.05 1.70 6.95
N HIS A 102 -12.67 2.61 6.05
CA HIS A 102 -12.77 4.04 6.32
C HIS A 102 -14.21 4.41 6.74
N PRO A 103 -14.40 5.23 7.79
CA PRO A 103 -15.73 5.56 8.32
C PRO A 103 -16.62 6.30 7.32
N ASP A 104 -16.02 7.13 6.47
CA ASP A 104 -16.69 7.67 5.29
C ASP A 104 -16.87 6.57 4.23
N GLN A 105 -18.12 6.35 3.80
CA GLN A 105 -18.47 5.34 2.82
C GLN A 105 -17.97 5.68 1.41
N ASP A 106 -17.84 6.96 1.08
CA ASP A 106 -17.39 7.43 -0.24
C ASP A 106 -15.86 7.35 -0.42
N VAL A 107 -15.13 7.17 0.68
CA VAL A 107 -13.67 6.97 0.66
C VAL A 107 -13.38 5.48 0.48
N ASP A 108 -12.80 5.10 -0.65
CA ASP A 108 -12.45 3.72 -0.97
C ASP A 108 -11.11 3.30 -0.34
N LEU A 109 -11.03 3.35 1.00
CA LEU A 109 -9.89 2.89 1.79
C LEU A 109 -10.33 1.94 2.91
N ALA A 110 -9.48 0.95 3.19
CA ALA A 110 -9.60 0.06 4.33
C ALA A 110 -8.22 -0.40 4.80
N CYS A 111 -8.15 -0.91 6.01
CA CYS A 111 -6.97 -1.56 6.53
C CYS A 111 -7.29 -2.90 7.18
N ILE A 112 -6.29 -3.77 7.25
CA ILE A 112 -6.32 -5.03 7.99
C ILE A 112 -5.20 -5.01 9.02
N ASN A 113 -5.48 -5.36 10.27
CA ASN A 113 -4.43 -5.60 11.25
C ASN A 113 -3.69 -6.91 10.91
N VAL A 114 -2.41 -6.75 10.58
CA VAL A 114 -1.49 -7.82 10.19
C VAL A 114 -0.32 -7.95 11.15
N SER A 115 -0.41 -7.41 12.37
CA SER A 115 0.69 -7.38 13.35
C SER A 115 1.40 -8.73 13.55
N ARG A 116 0.70 -9.85 13.36
CA ARG A 116 1.27 -11.19 13.44
C ARG A 116 2.40 -11.47 12.43
N ILE A 117 2.49 -10.73 11.32
CA ILE A 117 3.59 -10.88 10.35
C ILE A 117 4.94 -10.49 10.98
N ALA A 118 4.97 -9.65 12.01
CA ALA A 118 6.17 -9.29 12.75
C ALA A 118 6.78 -10.48 13.52
N HIS A 119 5.99 -11.53 13.77
CA HIS A 119 6.43 -12.76 14.43
C HIS A 119 6.89 -13.85 13.44
N THR A 120 7.13 -13.47 12.19
CA THR A 120 7.59 -14.38 11.12
C THR A 120 8.99 -14.00 10.64
N ASP A 121 9.58 -14.87 9.82
CA ASP A 121 10.82 -14.59 9.11
C ASP A 121 10.60 -13.68 7.88
N ALA A 122 9.47 -12.98 7.76
CA ALA A 122 9.22 -12.09 6.63
C ALA A 122 10.08 -10.81 6.71
N PHE A 123 10.58 -10.39 5.56
CA PHE A 123 11.20 -9.10 5.33
C PHE A 123 10.17 -8.15 4.72
N PHE A 124 9.91 -7.07 5.44
CA PHE A 124 9.06 -5.97 5.00
C PHE A 124 9.52 -4.69 5.72
N ARG A 125 9.14 -3.55 5.16
CA ARG A 125 9.22 -2.23 5.79
C ARG A 125 7.80 -1.71 5.98
N PHE A 126 7.65 -0.65 6.75
CA PHE A 126 6.38 0.03 6.96
C PHE A 126 6.57 1.54 6.85
N LEU A 127 5.50 2.23 6.45
CA LEU A 127 5.37 3.66 6.66
C LEU A 127 5.08 3.92 8.14
N ASP A 128 5.46 5.09 8.61
CA ASP A 128 5.04 5.65 9.88
C ASP A 128 4.70 7.13 9.70
N ASP A 129 4.46 7.82 10.82
CA ASP A 129 3.92 9.18 10.85
C ASP A 129 4.84 10.22 10.17
N GLU A 130 6.12 9.90 9.97
CA GLU A 130 7.07 10.78 9.26
C GLU A 130 6.64 11.04 7.81
N PHE A 131 5.95 10.08 7.18
CA PHE A 131 5.45 10.21 5.81
C PHE A 131 4.07 10.87 5.72
N LEU A 132 3.43 11.13 6.86
CA LEU A 132 2.11 11.78 6.95
C LEU A 132 2.21 13.28 7.25
N THR A 133 3.40 13.85 7.10
CA THR A 133 3.63 15.29 7.23
C THR A 133 2.72 16.06 6.26
N PRO A 134 2.05 17.13 6.73
CA PRO A 134 1.19 17.93 5.86
C PRO A 134 1.97 18.47 4.66
N ILE A 135 1.44 18.20 3.46
CA ILE A 135 2.06 18.61 2.21
C ILE A 135 1.98 20.13 2.07
N ASN A 136 3.11 20.77 1.72
CA ASN A 136 3.12 22.18 1.38
C ASN A 136 2.66 22.38 -0.07
N TYR A 137 1.38 22.70 -0.24
CA TYR A 137 0.78 22.98 -1.55
C TYR A 137 1.28 24.27 -2.23
N GLU A 138 2.09 25.11 -1.58
CA GLU A 138 2.81 26.19 -2.28
C GLU A 138 4.00 25.64 -3.09
N LYS A 139 4.48 24.44 -2.75
CA LYS A 139 5.63 23.77 -3.39
C LYS A 139 5.21 22.59 -4.27
N VAL A 140 4.03 22.04 -4.01
CA VAL A 140 3.44 20.95 -4.78
C VAL A 140 2.34 21.50 -5.67
N ALA A 141 2.47 21.32 -6.98
CA ALA A 141 1.58 21.89 -7.98
C ALA A 141 1.33 20.87 -9.12
N PRO A 142 0.39 21.13 -10.06
CA PRO A 142 0.34 20.39 -11.30
C PRO A 142 1.72 20.37 -11.99
N GLY A 143 2.17 19.20 -12.42
CA GLY A 143 3.50 18.96 -12.95
C GLY A 143 4.56 18.54 -11.92
N SER A 144 4.27 18.61 -10.61
CA SER A 144 5.13 18.00 -9.59
C SER A 144 5.23 16.49 -9.80
N GLU A 145 6.45 15.95 -9.72
CA GLU A 145 6.71 14.53 -9.87
C GLU A 145 6.13 13.75 -8.68
N VAL A 146 5.47 12.64 -8.99
CA VAL A 146 5.02 11.66 -7.99
C VAL A 146 5.68 10.33 -8.25
N MET A 147 5.92 9.58 -7.18
CA MET A 147 6.42 8.23 -7.20
C MET A 147 5.44 7.30 -6.51
N PHE A 148 5.19 6.13 -7.07
CA PHE A 148 4.31 5.15 -6.45
C PHE A 148 4.85 3.75 -6.65
N VAL A 149 4.61 2.90 -5.66
CA VAL A 149 5.14 1.54 -5.61
C VAL A 149 4.00 0.55 -5.49
N GLY A 150 4.04 -0.51 -6.29
CA GLY A 150 3.04 -1.58 -6.19
C GLY A 150 3.28 -2.73 -7.14
N SER A 151 2.38 -3.70 -7.11
CA SER A 151 2.54 -4.99 -7.78
C SER A 151 1.48 -5.18 -8.87
N PRO A 152 1.63 -4.51 -10.03
CA PRO A 152 0.67 -4.65 -11.12
C PRO A 152 0.65 -6.07 -11.68
N VAL A 153 -0.53 -6.49 -12.14
CA VAL A 153 -0.75 -7.83 -12.66
C VAL A 153 0.06 -8.08 -13.91
N GLY A 154 0.79 -9.20 -13.92
CA GLY A 154 1.48 -9.70 -15.12
C GLY A 154 2.78 -8.97 -15.47
N ILE A 155 3.18 -7.96 -14.69
CA ILE A 155 4.38 -7.14 -14.97
C ILE A 155 5.32 -7.07 -13.75
N SER A 156 4.89 -7.50 -12.55
CA SER A 156 5.75 -7.58 -11.37
C SER A 156 6.77 -8.73 -11.46
N ASP A 157 7.91 -8.59 -10.80
CA ASP A 157 8.91 -9.66 -10.68
C ASP A 157 8.42 -10.76 -9.74
N ALA A 158 7.84 -11.81 -10.32
CA ALA A 158 7.32 -12.94 -9.56
C ALA A 158 8.43 -13.80 -8.92
N VAL A 159 9.64 -13.79 -9.47
CA VAL A 159 10.75 -14.61 -8.96
C VAL A 159 11.33 -13.97 -7.70
N ASN A 160 11.56 -12.66 -7.73
CA ASN A 160 12.16 -11.93 -6.60
C ASN A 160 11.11 -11.27 -5.69
N ASN A 161 9.82 -11.38 -6.03
CA ASN A 161 8.71 -10.75 -5.31
C ASN A 161 8.96 -9.26 -5.06
N LEU A 162 9.39 -8.55 -6.11
CA LEU A 162 9.67 -7.12 -6.08
C LEU A 162 8.55 -6.33 -6.76
N PRO A 163 8.05 -5.25 -6.12
CA PRO A 163 7.09 -4.37 -6.76
C PRO A 163 7.76 -3.55 -7.86
N LEU A 164 6.94 -2.92 -8.70
CA LEU A 164 7.42 -1.89 -9.61
C LEU A 164 7.31 -0.53 -8.93
N ILE A 165 8.39 0.23 -9.01
CA ILE A 165 8.41 1.64 -8.66
C ILE A 165 8.20 2.43 -9.94
N ARG A 166 7.17 3.26 -9.98
CA ARG A 166 6.78 4.06 -11.14
C ARG A 166 6.69 5.53 -10.77
N LYS A 167 6.80 6.37 -11.79
CA LYS A 167 6.69 7.82 -11.68
C LYS A 167 5.55 8.34 -12.55
N GLY A 168 5.09 9.52 -12.22
CA GLY A 168 4.12 10.30 -12.98
C GLY A 168 4.15 11.75 -12.50
N PHE A 169 3.11 12.50 -12.85
CA PHE A 169 3.00 13.90 -12.47
C PHE A 169 1.62 14.20 -11.91
N ILE A 170 1.52 15.12 -10.96
CA ILE A 170 0.23 15.66 -10.55
C ILE A 170 -0.41 16.39 -11.74
N ALA A 171 -1.69 16.14 -11.99
CA ALA A 171 -2.44 16.69 -13.13
C ALA A 171 -3.63 17.59 -12.71
N SER A 172 -4.01 17.59 -11.43
CA SER A 172 -5.01 18.52 -10.86
C SER A 172 -4.40 19.42 -9.79
N MET A 173 -5.08 20.50 -9.41
CA MET A 173 -4.66 21.31 -8.25
C MET A 173 -4.71 20.45 -6.97
N PRO A 174 -3.58 20.21 -6.28
CA PRO A 174 -3.54 19.31 -5.14
C PRO A 174 -4.21 19.88 -3.87
N GLU A 175 -4.40 21.21 -3.81
CA GLU A 175 -5.08 21.91 -2.72
C GLU A 175 -6.61 21.92 -2.84
N VAL A 176 -7.15 21.39 -3.94
CA VAL A 176 -8.60 21.37 -4.20
C VAL A 176 -9.07 19.94 -4.44
N ASP A 177 -10.13 19.55 -3.73
CA ASP A 177 -10.84 18.29 -3.94
C ASP A 177 -11.30 18.13 -5.39
N PHE A 178 -10.75 17.14 -6.10
CA PHE A 178 -11.14 16.87 -7.48
C PHE A 178 -12.60 16.40 -7.55
N ASN A 179 -13.45 17.19 -8.22
CA ASN A 179 -14.91 16.99 -8.25
C ASN A 179 -15.56 16.94 -6.85
N GLY A 180 -15.02 17.67 -5.88
CA GLY A 180 -15.54 17.68 -4.50
C GLY A 180 -15.29 16.40 -3.73
N LYS A 181 -14.37 15.55 -4.22
CA LYS A 181 -13.88 14.35 -3.53
C LYS A 181 -12.43 14.59 -3.15
N GLY A 182 -12.01 14.13 -1.97
CA GLY A 182 -10.62 14.14 -1.51
C GLY A 182 -9.70 13.27 -2.37
N GLN A 183 -9.49 13.70 -3.61
CA GLN A 183 -8.84 12.99 -4.69
C GLN A 183 -7.98 13.99 -5.47
N ILE A 184 -6.85 13.49 -5.97
CA ILE A 184 -5.93 14.21 -6.84
C ILE A 184 -5.78 13.38 -8.12
N VAL A 185 -5.77 14.03 -9.27
CA VAL A 185 -5.48 13.38 -10.55
C VAL A 185 -3.98 13.35 -10.77
N ILE A 186 -3.46 12.19 -11.15
CA ILE A 186 -2.08 12.03 -11.60
C ILE A 186 -2.07 11.56 -13.05
N ASP A 187 -1.15 12.10 -13.85
CA ASP A 187 -0.79 11.56 -15.16
C ASP A 187 0.33 10.54 -14.98
N ALA A 188 -0.02 9.26 -15.08
CA ALA A 188 0.90 8.16 -14.87
C ALA A 188 0.44 6.89 -15.59
N GLN A 189 1.39 6.00 -15.90
CA GLN A 189 1.05 4.65 -16.37
C GLN A 189 0.60 3.78 -15.19
N ILE A 190 -0.71 3.63 -15.04
CA ILE A 190 -1.35 2.82 -14.01
C ILE A 190 -1.94 1.56 -14.64
N PHE A 191 -1.43 0.40 -14.25
CA PHE A 191 -1.88 -0.90 -14.75
C PHE A 191 -2.82 -1.60 -13.76
N HIS A 192 -3.54 -2.61 -14.22
CA HIS A 192 -4.35 -3.45 -13.34
C HIS A 192 -3.51 -4.01 -12.18
N GLY A 193 -4.09 -4.10 -10.98
CA GLY A 193 -3.38 -4.51 -9.75
C GLY A 193 -2.65 -3.37 -9.02
N SER A 194 -2.61 -2.16 -9.60
CA SER A 194 -2.00 -0.99 -8.94
C SER A 194 -2.90 -0.34 -7.89
N SER A 195 -4.19 -0.68 -7.83
CA SER A 195 -5.10 -0.21 -6.78
C SER A 195 -4.48 -0.50 -5.41
N GLY A 196 -4.47 0.51 -4.53
CA GLY A 196 -3.91 0.42 -3.19
C GLY A 196 -2.41 0.71 -3.12
N SER A 197 -1.76 1.06 -4.24
CA SER A 197 -0.37 1.51 -4.23
C SER A 197 -0.26 2.87 -3.52
N PRO A 198 0.64 3.06 -2.55
CA PRO A 198 0.91 4.37 -1.99
C PRO A 198 1.59 5.27 -3.03
N VAL A 199 1.18 6.53 -3.08
CA VAL A 199 1.72 7.59 -3.94
C VAL A 199 2.42 8.60 -3.06
N PHE A 200 3.67 8.90 -3.39
CA PHE A 200 4.52 9.86 -2.71
C PHE A 200 4.79 11.04 -3.61
N VAL A 201 4.87 12.23 -3.03
CA VAL A 201 5.34 13.44 -3.69
C VAL A 201 6.65 13.88 -3.05
N ASP A 202 7.59 14.30 -3.88
CA ASP A 202 8.83 14.95 -3.45
C ASP A 202 8.60 16.45 -3.35
N TRP A 203 8.92 17.03 -2.20
CA TRP A 203 9.03 18.48 -2.04
C TRP A 203 10.22 18.79 -1.14
N ASP A 204 11.16 19.60 -1.62
CA ASP A 204 12.41 19.96 -0.92
C ASP A 204 13.29 18.79 -0.44
N ASN A 205 13.31 17.66 -1.17
CA ASN A 205 13.98 16.41 -0.79
C ASN A 205 13.33 15.69 0.41
N GLU A 206 12.09 16.02 0.74
CA GLU A 206 11.24 15.26 1.64
C GLU A 206 10.16 14.52 0.83
N TYR A 207 9.90 13.26 1.20
CA TYR A 207 8.84 12.46 0.59
C TYR A 207 7.65 12.37 1.55
N SER A 208 6.49 12.85 1.12
CA SER A 208 5.23 12.70 1.86
C SER A 208 4.27 11.82 1.08
N LEU A 209 3.45 11.04 1.80
CA LEU A 209 2.36 10.27 1.22
C LEU A 209 1.29 11.24 0.69
N LEU A 210 1.18 11.35 -0.63
CA LEU A 210 0.18 12.16 -1.33
C LEU A 210 -1.19 11.47 -1.33
N GLY A 211 -1.22 10.15 -1.42
CA GLY A 211 -2.47 9.41 -1.49
C GLY A 211 -2.27 7.94 -1.84
N VAL A 212 -3.35 7.30 -2.24
CA VAL A 212 -3.39 5.88 -2.62
C VAL A 212 -4.02 5.76 -3.99
N VAL A 213 -3.39 5.02 -4.90
CA VAL A 213 -3.90 4.80 -6.26
C VAL A 213 -5.29 4.18 -6.18
N LEU A 214 -6.28 4.89 -6.73
CA LEU A 214 -7.65 4.44 -6.91
C LEU A 214 -7.87 4.03 -8.37
N LYS A 215 -8.62 2.96 -8.60
CA LYS A 215 -9.04 2.54 -9.94
C LYS A 215 -10.17 3.45 -10.43
N GLN A 216 -10.11 3.89 -11.69
CA GLN A 216 -11.26 4.43 -12.42
C GLN A 216 -12.12 3.31 -12.99
#